data_AF-A0A5C5ZCI6-F1
#
_entry.id   AF-A0A5C5ZCI6-F1
#
_cell.length_a   1.000
_cell.length_b   1.000
_cell.length_c   1.000
_cell.angle_alpha   90.00
_cell.angle_beta   90.00
_cell.angle_gamma   90.00
#
_symmetry.space_group_name_H-M   'P 1'
#
loop_
_entity.id
_entity.type
_entity.pdbx_description
1 polymer ?
#
loop_
_entity_poly.entity_id
_entity_poly.type
_entity_poly.pdbx_seq_one_letter_code
_entity_poly.pdbx_strand_id
1 'polypeptide(L)'
;MIVNQADALDERRRRLSDISWWMRCTAENIARRANREDECTGRFWEGRFKLQTLLDEASLLACAAYVDLNPIRAAIAETPETSEYTGAKDRIDDLAERRDRTRPSTHDWERSRRRRKSGWMSPIEIDEKNDAVGPCVDPSGRRASTKGFLAVSMSRYLELLDWTGRQLHRNKVGKIPDHLAPILSRIGLDTHGWCDIVKKFGRVFKRAAGTPESLAREAVRCGQGWLCAPENPLGLSSV
;
A
#
# COMPACT_ATOMS: atom_id res chain seq x y z
N MET A 1 -12.74 -15.38 35.33
CA MET A 1 -12.90 -14.56 34.11
C MET A 1 -12.29 -13.20 34.40
N ILE A 2 -11.32 -12.71 33.59
CA ILE A 2 -10.52 -11.49 33.89
C ILE A 2 -11.40 -10.23 34.07
N VAL A 3 -12.60 -10.23 33.49
CA VAL A 3 -13.60 -9.15 33.59
C VAL A 3 -14.05 -8.83 35.02
N ASN A 4 -13.86 -9.75 35.99
CA ASN A 4 -14.29 -9.54 37.37
C ASN A 4 -13.17 -9.01 38.29
N GLN A 5 -12.02 -8.62 37.74
CA GLN A 5 -10.88 -8.08 38.49
C GLN A 5 -10.51 -6.72 37.91
N ALA A 6 -11.02 -5.64 38.51
CA ALA A 6 -10.85 -4.26 38.02
C ALA A 6 -9.37 -3.91 37.82
N ASP A 7 -8.53 -4.13 38.84
CA ASP A 7 -7.10 -3.82 38.78
C ASP A 7 -6.37 -4.60 37.68
N ALA A 8 -6.73 -5.86 37.48
CA ALA A 8 -6.14 -6.70 36.45
C ALA A 8 -6.58 -6.26 35.03
N LEU A 9 -7.81 -5.78 34.90
CA LEU A 9 -8.35 -5.24 33.64
C LEU A 9 -7.65 -3.92 33.28
N ASP A 10 -7.48 -3.02 34.27
CA ASP A 10 -6.87 -1.71 34.07
C ASP A 10 -5.39 -1.82 33.71
N GLU A 11 -4.64 -2.69 34.39
CA GLU A 11 -3.24 -2.95 34.03
C GLU A 11 -3.11 -3.53 32.62
N ARG A 12 -4.03 -4.42 32.21
CA ARG A 12 -4.03 -4.97 30.84
C ARG A 12 -4.33 -3.92 29.80
N ARG A 13 -5.32 -3.04 30.04
CA ARG A 13 -5.62 -1.91 29.14
C ARG A 13 -4.43 -0.98 29.01
N ARG A 14 -3.77 -0.65 30.13
CA ARG A 14 -2.55 0.16 30.12
C ARG A 14 -1.46 -0.47 29.26
N ARG A 15 -1.18 -1.77 29.46
CA ARG A 15 -0.17 -2.51 28.68
C ARG A 15 -0.49 -2.63 27.20
N LEU A 16 -1.76 -2.81 26.83
CA LEU A 16 -2.20 -2.91 25.44
C LEU A 16 -2.08 -1.56 24.70
N SER A 17 -2.07 -0.45 25.41
CA SER A 17 -1.90 0.90 24.86
C SER A 17 -0.47 1.44 25.00
N ASP A 18 0.46 0.68 25.58
CA ASP A 18 1.85 1.09 25.82
C ASP A 18 2.78 0.47 24.77
N ILE A 19 3.29 1.31 23.86
CA ILE A 19 4.21 0.87 22.80
C ILE A 19 5.54 0.35 23.36
N SER A 20 6.01 0.86 24.49
CA SER A 20 7.23 0.37 25.14
C SER A 20 7.02 -1.03 25.71
N TRP A 21 5.84 -1.28 26.28
CA TRP A 21 5.45 -2.61 26.74
C TRP A 21 5.35 -3.59 25.56
N TRP A 22 4.69 -3.18 24.48
CA TRP A 22 4.60 -3.98 23.26
C TRP A 22 5.98 -4.29 22.69
N MET A 23 6.85 -3.29 22.51
CA MET A 23 8.22 -3.46 22.01
C MET A 23 9.05 -4.37 22.92
N ARG A 24 8.90 -4.26 24.24
CA ARG A 24 9.57 -5.16 25.19
C ARG A 24 9.18 -6.62 24.94
N CYS A 25 7.89 -6.92 24.87
CA CYS A 25 7.40 -8.27 24.64
C CYS A 25 7.84 -8.81 23.26
N THR A 26 7.79 -7.97 22.22
CA THR A 26 8.18 -8.37 20.85
C THR A 26 9.69 -8.63 20.77
N ALA A 27 10.51 -7.67 21.23
CA ALA A 27 11.96 -7.74 21.14
C ALA A 27 12.55 -8.89 21.97
N GLU A 28 11.99 -9.15 23.16
CA GLU A 28 12.43 -10.25 24.02
C GLU A 28 12.19 -11.61 23.37
N ASN A 29 11.01 -11.83 22.79
CA ASN A 29 10.68 -13.09 22.14
C ASN A 29 11.57 -13.35 20.93
N ILE A 30 11.84 -12.33 20.11
CA ILE A 30 12.74 -12.42 18.96
C ILE A 30 14.16 -12.74 19.42
N ALA A 31 14.70 -11.99 20.41
CA ALA A 31 16.05 -12.20 20.92
C ALA A 31 16.25 -13.61 21.49
N ARG A 32 15.30 -14.12 22.26
CA ARG A 32 15.34 -15.49 22.82
C ARG A 32 15.28 -16.56 21.75
N ARG A 33 14.58 -16.31 20.64
CA ARG A 33 14.48 -17.26 19.53
C ARG A 33 15.76 -17.26 18.70
N ALA A 34 16.25 -16.08 18.32
CA ALA A 34 17.48 -15.95 17.53
C ALA A 34 18.70 -16.51 18.27
N ASN A 35 18.90 -16.17 19.54
CA ASN A 35 20.00 -16.72 20.34
C ASN A 35 19.95 -18.26 20.42
N ARG A 36 18.74 -18.83 20.49
CA ARG A 36 18.57 -20.29 20.52
C ARG A 36 18.89 -20.93 19.18
N GLU A 37 18.51 -20.28 18.08
CA GLU A 37 18.79 -20.71 16.71
C GLU A 37 20.29 -20.69 16.41
N ASP A 38 21.00 -19.69 16.94
CA ASP A 38 22.46 -19.52 16.80
C ASP A 38 23.27 -20.23 17.90
N GLU A 39 22.62 -21.04 18.75
CA GLU A 39 23.24 -21.76 19.88
C GLU A 39 24.08 -20.86 20.82
N CYS A 40 23.71 -19.59 20.98
CA CYS A 40 24.45 -18.61 21.74
C CYS A 40 23.63 -18.00 22.89
N THR A 41 24.28 -17.19 23.72
CA THR A 41 23.63 -16.42 24.78
C THR A 41 24.13 -14.98 24.76
N GLY A 42 23.34 -14.07 25.32
CA GLY A 42 23.73 -12.66 25.45
C GLY A 42 22.77 -11.71 24.74
N ARG A 43 23.29 -10.52 24.46
CA ARG A 43 22.50 -9.38 23.97
C ARG A 43 22.32 -9.47 22.46
N PHE A 44 21.07 -9.65 22.01
CA PHE A 44 20.72 -9.68 20.59
C PHE A 44 20.59 -8.27 19.98
N TRP A 45 19.97 -7.33 20.68
CA TRP A 45 19.69 -5.97 20.17
C TRP A 45 20.76 -4.95 20.58
N GLU A 46 21.22 -4.12 19.63
CA GLU A 46 22.23 -3.07 19.85
C GLU A 46 21.80 -2.00 20.88
N GLY A 47 20.50 -1.74 21.02
CA GLY A 47 19.99 -0.58 21.77
C GLY A 47 18.52 -0.67 22.14
N ARG A 48 18.03 0.41 22.74
CA ARG A 48 16.58 0.64 22.89
C ARG A 48 15.99 1.01 21.53
N PHE A 49 14.72 0.70 21.32
CA PHE A 49 13.99 1.16 20.14
C PHE A 49 13.90 2.69 20.14
N LYS A 50 13.79 3.26 18.94
CA LYS A 50 13.50 4.68 18.75
C LYS A 50 12.06 4.82 18.27
N LEU A 51 11.38 5.83 18.78
CA LEU A 51 10.02 6.19 18.36
C LEU A 51 10.06 7.62 17.85
N GLN A 52 9.60 7.84 16.62
CA GLN A 52 9.45 9.16 16.03
C GLN A 52 7.99 9.38 15.68
N THR A 53 7.40 10.47 16.19
CA THR A 53 6.03 10.85 15.85
C THR A 53 5.98 11.41 14.43
N LEU A 54 5.03 10.94 13.63
CA LEU A 54 4.71 11.46 12.30
C LEU A 54 3.56 12.47 12.47
N LEU A 55 3.77 13.72 12.07
CA LEU A 55 2.87 14.83 12.39
C LEU A 55 1.92 15.21 11.26
N ASP A 56 2.27 14.85 10.03
CA ASP A 56 1.54 15.22 8.83
C ASP A 56 1.63 14.13 7.75
N GLU A 57 0.83 14.30 6.71
CA GLU A 57 0.76 13.35 5.59
C GLU A 57 2.09 13.25 4.83
N ALA A 58 2.82 14.35 4.67
CA ALA A 58 4.12 14.35 4.01
C ALA A 58 5.14 13.49 4.76
N SER A 59 5.14 13.58 6.10
CA SER A 59 5.96 12.76 7.00
C SER A 59 5.59 11.29 6.92
N LEU A 60 4.29 11.00 6.79
CA LEU A 60 3.79 9.63 6.64
C LEU A 60 4.20 9.02 5.29
N LEU A 61 4.05 9.79 4.21
CA LEU A 61 4.48 9.41 2.85
C LEU A 61 5.98 9.16 2.80
N ALA A 62 6.77 10.09 3.36
CA ALA A 62 8.22 9.96 3.44
C ALA A 62 8.63 8.74 4.28
N CYS A 63 7.95 8.47 5.39
CA CYS A 63 8.21 7.29 6.23
C CYS A 63 7.91 5.99 5.49
N ALA A 64 6.78 5.89 4.79
CA ALA A 64 6.44 4.72 3.98
C ALA A 64 7.50 4.47 2.90
N ALA A 65 7.84 5.51 2.13
CA ALA A 65 8.89 5.42 1.11
C ALA A 65 10.27 5.09 1.70
N TYR A 66 10.60 5.66 2.86
CA TYR A 66 11.86 5.35 3.57
C TYR A 66 11.95 3.86 3.89
N VAL A 67 10.89 3.27 4.46
CA VAL A 67 10.85 1.85 4.81
C VAL A 67 10.98 0.98 3.56
N ASP A 68 10.19 1.26 2.52
CA ASP A 68 10.18 0.46 1.30
C ASP A 68 11.46 0.61 0.46
N LEU A 69 12.20 1.72 0.60
CA LEU A 69 13.51 1.94 -0.03
C LEU A 69 14.71 1.50 0.82
N ASN A 70 14.52 1.07 2.08
CA ASN A 70 15.64 0.71 2.94
C ASN A 70 16.51 -0.41 2.38
N PRO A 71 15.95 -1.53 1.84
CA PRO A 71 16.78 -2.59 1.26
C PRO A 71 17.58 -2.10 0.05
N ILE A 72 17.00 -1.20 -0.76
CA ILE A 72 17.71 -0.59 -1.88
C ILE A 72 18.86 0.28 -1.38
N ARG A 73 18.61 1.15 -0.40
CA ARG A 73 19.63 2.00 0.22
C ARG A 73 20.76 1.22 0.88
N ALA A 74 20.46 0.03 1.40
CA ALA A 74 21.41 -0.89 2.00
C ALA A 74 22.13 -1.79 0.97
N ALA A 75 21.83 -1.64 -0.33
CA ALA A 75 22.34 -2.48 -1.41
C ALA A 75 22.00 -3.98 -1.26
N ILE A 76 20.89 -4.28 -0.59
CA ILE A 76 20.34 -5.64 -0.44
C ILE A 76 19.41 -5.97 -1.62
N ALA A 77 18.83 -4.96 -2.26
CA ALA A 77 18.00 -5.09 -3.45
C ALA A 77 18.27 -3.96 -4.44
N GLU A 78 18.00 -4.15 -5.73
CA GLU A 78 18.20 -3.10 -6.75
C GLU A 78 16.91 -2.30 -7.01
N THR A 79 15.75 -2.92 -6.80
CA THR A 79 14.43 -2.35 -7.10
C THR A 79 13.38 -2.73 -6.05
N PRO A 80 12.26 -2.00 -5.94
CA PRO A 80 11.18 -2.35 -5.01
C PRO A 80 10.61 -3.75 -5.25
N GLU A 81 10.50 -4.16 -6.52
CA GLU A 81 10.00 -5.49 -6.89
C GLU A 81 10.99 -6.64 -6.64
N THR A 82 12.24 -6.35 -6.26
CA THR A 82 13.24 -7.36 -5.85
C THR A 82 13.53 -7.34 -4.34
N SER A 83 12.86 -6.45 -3.61
CA SER A 83 13.06 -6.25 -2.17
C SER A 83 12.17 -7.18 -1.32
N GLU A 84 12.59 -8.43 -1.13
CA GLU A 84 11.77 -9.53 -0.54
C GLU A 84 11.03 -9.24 0.78
N TYR A 85 11.52 -8.32 1.61
CA TYR A 85 10.98 -8.10 2.96
C TYR A 85 10.35 -6.71 3.15
N THR A 86 9.68 -6.16 2.13
CA THR A 86 9.00 -4.85 2.20
C THR A 86 7.51 -4.91 1.88
N GLY A 87 6.77 -3.95 2.41
CA GLY A 87 5.35 -3.80 2.12
C GLY A 87 5.10 -3.43 0.66
N ALA A 88 6.02 -2.70 0.01
CA ALA A 88 5.97 -2.47 -1.43
C ALA A 88 6.03 -3.78 -2.21
N LYS A 89 6.97 -4.68 -1.90
CA LYS A 89 7.11 -5.98 -2.57
C LYS A 89 5.86 -6.84 -2.43
N ASP A 90 5.34 -6.98 -1.21
CA ASP A 90 4.11 -7.75 -0.97
C ASP A 90 2.91 -7.23 -1.77
N ARG A 91 2.79 -5.90 -1.90
CA ARG A 91 1.74 -5.28 -2.70
C ARG A 91 1.99 -5.45 -4.21
N ILE A 92 3.23 -5.33 -4.67
CA ILE A 92 3.62 -5.55 -6.08
C ILE A 92 3.33 -7.00 -6.50
N ASP A 93 3.65 -7.96 -5.65
CA ASP A 93 3.39 -9.38 -5.93
C ASP A 93 1.89 -9.66 -6.06
N ASP A 94 1.07 -9.14 -5.13
CA ASP A 94 -0.38 -9.28 -5.23
C ASP A 94 -0.96 -8.53 -6.46
N LEU A 95 -0.33 -7.43 -6.91
CA LEU A 95 -0.69 -6.73 -8.15
C LEU A 95 -0.36 -7.57 -9.39
N ALA A 96 0.80 -8.24 -9.41
CA ALA A 96 1.21 -9.11 -10.51
C ALA A 96 0.38 -10.40 -10.58
N GLU A 97 -0.06 -10.93 -9.42
CA GLU A 97 -0.97 -12.09 -9.32
C GLU A 97 -2.42 -11.75 -9.73
N ARG A 98 -2.74 -10.49 -10.09
CA ARG A 98 -4.09 -10.02 -10.46
C ARG A 98 -4.54 -10.62 -11.81
N ARG A 99 -5.09 -11.84 -11.77
CA ARG A 99 -5.66 -12.56 -12.93
C ARG A 99 -7.06 -12.09 -13.36
N ASP A 100 -7.71 -11.24 -12.57
CA ASP A 100 -9.12 -10.89 -12.77
C ASP A 100 -9.27 -9.73 -13.78
N ARG A 101 -9.97 -9.99 -14.90
CA ARG A 101 -10.21 -9.03 -16.01
C ARG A 101 -11.20 -7.94 -15.61
N THR A 102 -12.00 -8.16 -14.57
CA THR A 102 -12.79 -7.09 -13.97
C THR A 102 -11.84 -6.16 -13.21
N ARG A 103 -11.75 -4.88 -13.61
CA ARG A 103 -10.90 -3.88 -12.94
C ARG A 103 -11.73 -3.17 -11.87
N PRO A 104 -11.81 -3.66 -10.60
CA PRO A 104 -12.17 -2.77 -9.51
C PRO A 104 -11.16 -1.62 -9.47
N SER A 105 -11.61 -0.46 -8.98
CA SER A 105 -10.72 0.67 -8.74
C SER A 105 -9.52 0.22 -7.88
N THR A 106 -8.36 0.87 -8.01
CA THR A 106 -7.19 0.53 -7.19
C THR A 106 -7.51 0.63 -5.69
N HIS A 107 -8.36 1.58 -5.33
CA HIS A 107 -8.93 1.75 -4.00
C HIS A 107 -9.69 0.51 -3.50
N ASP A 108 -10.68 0.02 -4.26
CA ASP A 108 -11.43 -1.20 -3.92
C ASP A 108 -10.54 -2.45 -3.94
N TRP A 109 -9.52 -2.45 -4.81
CA TRP A 109 -8.60 -3.55 -4.99
C TRP A 109 -7.74 -3.80 -3.74
N GLU A 110 -7.23 -2.75 -3.08
CA GLU A 110 -6.43 -2.85 -1.84
C GLU A 110 -7.27 -3.30 -0.63
N ARG A 111 -8.58 -3.02 -0.67
CA ARG A 111 -9.56 -3.37 0.36
C ARG A 111 -10.14 -4.77 0.16
N SER A 112 -9.81 -5.43 -0.95
CA SER A 112 -10.28 -6.78 -1.25
C SER A 112 -9.65 -7.83 -0.32
N ARG A 113 -10.47 -8.75 0.17
CA ARG A 113 -10.03 -9.86 1.04
C ARG A 113 -9.17 -10.91 0.32
N ARG A 114 -9.04 -10.85 -1.00
CA ARG A 114 -8.37 -11.89 -1.80
C ARG A 114 -6.83 -11.83 -1.79
N ARG A 115 -6.24 -10.84 -1.12
CA ARG A 115 -4.78 -10.63 -1.08
C ARG A 115 -4.09 -11.63 -0.17
N ARG A 116 -3.05 -12.28 -0.68
CA ARG A 116 -2.30 -13.32 0.03
C ARG A 116 -1.12 -12.72 0.79
N LYS A 117 -0.38 -11.81 0.15
CA LYS A 117 0.83 -11.22 0.73
C LYS A 117 0.55 -9.91 1.45
N SER A 118 -0.15 -8.97 0.81
CA SER A 118 -0.50 -7.66 1.36
C SER A 118 -1.79 -7.62 2.18
N GLY A 119 -2.48 -8.77 2.31
CA GLY A 119 -3.80 -8.88 2.94
C GLY A 119 -3.89 -8.44 4.40
N TRP A 120 -2.77 -8.35 5.10
CA TRP A 120 -2.68 -7.92 6.51
C TRP A 120 -2.31 -6.44 6.70
N MET A 121 -1.87 -5.75 5.64
CA MET A 121 -1.48 -4.34 5.70
C MET A 121 -2.69 -3.41 5.47
N SER A 122 -2.69 -2.21 6.05
CA SER A 122 -3.64 -1.18 5.63
C SER A 122 -3.44 -0.81 4.15
N PRO A 123 -4.52 -0.47 3.41
CA PRO A 123 -4.41 0.10 2.07
C PRO A 123 -3.51 1.34 2.08
N ILE A 124 -2.85 1.65 0.97
CA ILE A 124 -2.19 2.95 0.79
C ILE A 124 -3.25 4.04 0.73
N GLU A 125 -4.20 3.91 -0.20
CA GLU A 125 -5.13 4.99 -0.55
C GLU A 125 -6.25 5.16 0.48
N ILE A 126 -6.34 6.36 1.06
CA ILE A 126 -7.56 6.88 1.70
C ILE A 126 -8.29 7.81 0.73
N ASP A 127 -9.59 7.57 0.54
CA ASP A 127 -10.45 8.48 -0.22
C ASP A 127 -11.25 9.31 0.78
N GLU A 128 -10.69 10.45 1.22
CA GLU A 128 -11.33 11.30 2.23
C GLU A 128 -12.72 11.80 1.82
N LYS A 129 -13.01 11.83 0.51
CA LYS A 129 -14.28 12.32 -0.02
C LYS A 129 -15.37 11.26 0.09
N ASN A 130 -15.04 10.00 -0.22
CA ASN A 130 -16.04 8.93 -0.34
C ASN A 130 -15.96 7.87 0.77
N ASP A 131 -14.83 7.75 1.48
CA ASP A 131 -14.69 6.81 2.58
C ASP A 131 -15.52 7.23 3.80
N ALA A 132 -16.03 6.24 4.52
CA ALA A 132 -16.75 6.48 5.76
C ALA A 132 -15.84 7.17 6.81
N VAL A 133 -16.40 8.17 7.48
CA VAL A 133 -15.76 8.86 8.60
C VAL A 133 -15.68 7.92 9.81
N GLY A 134 -14.60 8.01 10.58
CA GLY A 134 -14.37 7.21 11.77
C GLY A 134 -13.56 5.92 11.55
N PRO A 135 -13.54 5.02 12.55
CA PRO A 135 -12.83 3.74 12.47
C PRO A 135 -13.46 2.80 11.44
N CYS A 136 -12.62 2.09 10.68
CA CYS A 136 -13.06 1.09 9.71
C CYS A 136 -12.40 -0.25 10.01
N VAL A 137 -12.88 -0.95 11.05
CA VAL A 137 -12.29 -2.21 11.51
C VAL A 137 -12.48 -3.30 10.47
N ASP A 138 -11.42 -4.05 10.16
CA ASP A 138 -11.55 -5.19 9.25
C ASP A 138 -12.21 -6.38 9.97
N PRO A 139 -13.32 -6.93 9.45
CA PRO A 139 -14.04 -8.02 10.10
C PRO A 139 -13.36 -9.38 9.94
N SER A 140 -12.35 -9.51 9.07
CA SER A 140 -11.64 -10.78 8.89
C SER A 140 -10.57 -11.03 9.95
N GLY A 141 -10.23 -10.01 10.74
CA GLY A 141 -9.18 -10.07 11.76
C GLY A 141 -7.76 -10.15 11.16
N ARG A 142 -7.60 -10.08 9.84
CA ARG A 142 -6.29 -10.13 9.19
C ARG A 142 -5.53 -8.81 9.28
N ARG A 143 -6.24 -7.70 9.44
CA ARG A 143 -5.68 -6.36 9.64
C ARG A 143 -6.49 -5.59 10.67
N ALA A 144 -5.92 -4.53 11.24
CA ALA A 144 -6.63 -3.72 12.23
C ALA A 144 -7.70 -2.82 11.61
N SER A 145 -7.46 -2.32 10.39
CA SER A 145 -8.33 -1.36 9.70
C SER A 145 -8.31 -1.60 8.19
N THR A 146 -9.45 -1.44 7.53
CA THR A 146 -9.54 -1.35 6.06
C THR A 146 -9.38 0.08 5.55
N LYS A 147 -9.17 1.06 6.44
CA LYS A 147 -8.91 2.45 6.06
C LYS A 147 -7.48 2.61 5.55
N GLY A 148 -7.32 3.31 4.41
CA GLY A 148 -6.02 3.70 3.94
C GLY A 148 -5.36 4.77 4.80
N PHE A 149 -4.15 5.18 4.44
CA PHE A 149 -3.37 6.12 5.24
C PHE A 149 -2.69 7.25 4.46
N LEU A 150 -2.80 7.28 3.13
CA LEU A 150 -2.28 8.37 2.28
C LEU A 150 -3.32 8.77 1.23
N ALA A 151 -3.49 10.06 0.97
CA ALA A 151 -4.37 10.58 -0.08
C ALA A 151 -3.73 10.46 -1.48
N VAL A 152 -3.07 9.33 -1.74
CA VAL A 152 -2.49 8.96 -3.02
C VAL A 152 -2.89 7.54 -3.37
N SER A 153 -3.15 7.28 -4.64
CA SER A 153 -3.42 5.92 -5.08
C SER A 153 -2.16 5.04 -4.97
N MET A 154 -2.35 3.73 -4.84
CA MET A 154 -1.23 2.77 -4.85
C MET A 154 -0.33 2.91 -6.09
N SER A 155 -0.89 3.19 -7.26
CA SER A 155 -0.09 3.39 -8.48
C SER A 155 0.78 4.64 -8.40
N ARG A 156 0.24 5.76 -7.89
CA ARG A 156 0.99 7.01 -7.68
C ARG A 156 2.05 6.84 -6.58
N TYR A 157 1.75 6.08 -5.54
CA TYR A 157 2.73 5.73 -4.52
C TYR A 157 3.91 4.97 -5.11
N LEU A 158 3.67 3.96 -5.96
CA LEU A 158 4.76 3.23 -6.62
C LEU A 158 5.57 4.12 -7.55
N GLU A 159 4.94 4.98 -8.35
CA GLU A 159 5.64 5.96 -9.20
C GLU A 159 6.56 6.88 -8.36
N LEU A 160 6.04 7.39 -7.23
CA LEU A 160 6.82 8.21 -6.31
C LEU A 160 7.99 7.42 -5.70
N LEU A 161 7.75 6.16 -5.33
CA LEU A 161 8.76 5.27 -4.75
C LEU A 161 9.91 5.03 -5.74
N ASP A 162 9.59 4.72 -7.00
CA ASP A 162 10.57 4.53 -8.08
C ASP A 162 11.34 5.82 -8.38
N TRP A 163 10.62 6.95 -8.51
CA TRP A 163 11.26 8.25 -8.74
C TRP A 163 12.21 8.59 -7.58
N THR A 164 11.77 8.42 -6.33
CA THR A 164 12.57 8.69 -5.13
C THR A 164 13.78 7.78 -5.06
N GLY A 165 13.61 6.47 -5.35
CA GLY A 165 14.71 5.51 -5.38
C GLY A 165 15.79 5.84 -6.42
N ARG A 166 15.43 6.53 -7.53
CA ARG A 166 16.37 7.03 -8.54
C ARG A 166 17.07 8.33 -8.11
N GLN A 167 16.43 9.14 -7.26
CA GLN A 167 17.03 10.38 -6.75
C GLN A 167 18.05 10.14 -5.62
N LEU A 168 18.12 8.93 -5.06
CA LEU A 168 19.10 8.58 -4.03
C LEU A 168 20.54 8.81 -4.54
N HIS A 169 21.29 9.66 -3.84
CA HIS A 169 22.54 10.29 -4.31
C HIS A 169 23.65 9.33 -4.76
N ARG A 170 24.48 9.75 -5.74
CA ARG A 170 25.66 9.05 -6.30
C ARG A 170 26.72 8.56 -5.30
N ASN A 171 26.66 8.99 -4.04
CA ASN A 171 27.66 8.67 -3.01
C ASN A 171 27.11 7.69 -1.96
N LYS A 172 25.93 7.13 -2.17
CA LYS A 172 25.35 6.06 -1.34
C LYS A 172 25.31 4.77 -2.15
N VAL A 173 25.51 3.65 -1.47
CA VAL A 173 25.74 2.32 -2.07
C VAL A 173 24.49 1.75 -2.79
N GLY A 174 23.36 2.46 -2.76
CA GLY A 174 22.08 1.98 -3.29
C GLY A 174 21.24 3.07 -3.97
N LYS A 175 20.98 2.87 -5.26
CA LYS A 175 20.15 3.73 -6.12
C LYS A 175 19.48 2.86 -7.20
N ILE A 176 18.21 3.13 -7.51
CA ILE A 176 17.52 2.49 -8.65
C ILE A 176 18.18 2.99 -9.96
N PRO A 177 18.67 2.11 -10.86
CA PRO A 177 19.35 2.53 -12.07
C PRO A 177 18.45 3.35 -13.02
N ASP A 178 19.00 4.46 -13.55
CA ASP A 178 18.24 5.40 -14.40
C ASP A 178 17.75 4.77 -15.71
N HIS A 179 18.40 3.71 -16.19
CA HIS A 179 18.05 3.02 -17.43
C HIS A 179 16.84 2.07 -17.31
N LEU A 180 16.40 1.75 -16.09
CA LEU A 180 15.22 0.89 -15.90
C LEU A 180 13.95 1.61 -16.33
N ALA A 181 13.02 0.88 -16.96
CA ALA A 181 11.69 1.40 -17.27
C ALA A 181 10.94 1.88 -16.01
N PRO A 182 9.95 2.79 -16.14
CA PRO A 182 9.09 3.19 -15.03
C PRO A 182 8.43 1.99 -14.35
N ILE A 183 8.29 2.04 -13.03
CA ILE A 183 7.84 0.89 -12.23
C ILE A 183 6.50 0.30 -12.69
N LEU A 184 5.55 1.12 -13.14
CA LEU A 184 4.26 0.63 -13.64
C LEU A 184 4.43 -0.27 -14.87
N SER A 185 5.32 0.12 -15.79
CA SER A 185 5.66 -0.71 -16.95
C SER A 185 6.39 -1.99 -16.54
N ARG A 186 7.28 -1.93 -15.53
CA ARG A 186 8.01 -3.11 -15.03
C ARG A 186 7.10 -4.13 -14.36
N ILE A 187 6.06 -3.69 -13.66
CA ILE A 187 5.08 -4.57 -13.00
C ILE A 187 3.89 -4.96 -13.90
N GLY A 188 3.99 -4.73 -15.22
CA GLY A 188 2.99 -5.17 -16.19
C GLY A 188 1.70 -4.35 -16.21
N LEU A 189 1.69 -3.13 -15.66
CA LEU A 189 0.58 -2.19 -15.80
C LEU A 189 0.76 -1.37 -17.09
N ASP A 190 -0.26 -1.41 -17.95
CA ASP A 190 -0.26 -0.69 -19.23
C ASP A 190 -0.28 0.83 -19.03
N THR A 191 0.90 1.44 -19.17
CA THR A 191 1.13 2.89 -19.15
C THR A 191 0.68 3.58 -20.45
N HIS A 192 0.61 2.86 -21.57
CA HIS A 192 0.25 3.43 -22.87
C HIS A 192 -1.24 3.70 -23.00
N GLY A 193 -2.10 2.79 -22.52
CA GLY A 193 -3.55 3.03 -22.45
C GLY A 193 -3.93 4.24 -21.59
N TRP A 194 -3.17 4.53 -20.53
CA TRP A 194 -3.39 5.69 -19.65
C TRP A 194 -2.97 7.02 -20.30
N CYS A 195 -1.83 7.08 -20.99
CA CYS A 195 -1.41 8.28 -21.71
C CYS A 195 -2.36 8.62 -22.87
N ASP A 196 -2.94 7.63 -23.54
CA ASP A 196 -3.93 7.84 -24.58
C ASP A 196 -5.27 8.38 -24.04
N ILE A 197 -5.68 7.95 -22.85
CA ILE A 197 -6.84 8.51 -22.12
C ILE A 197 -6.65 10.00 -21.84
N VAL A 198 -5.48 10.39 -21.31
CA VAL A 198 -5.20 11.78 -20.95
C VAL A 198 -5.08 12.67 -22.19
N LYS A 199 -4.46 12.18 -23.27
CA LYS A 199 -4.31 12.94 -24.53
C LYS A 199 -5.63 13.11 -25.31
N LYS A 200 -6.54 12.14 -25.23
CA LYS A 200 -7.82 12.15 -25.99
C LYS A 200 -9.04 12.42 -25.10
N PHE A 201 -8.86 12.82 -23.85
CA PHE A 201 -9.90 12.85 -22.82
C PHE A 201 -11.18 13.57 -23.26
N GLY A 202 -11.08 14.80 -23.77
CA GLY A 202 -12.25 15.57 -24.23
C GLY A 202 -12.88 15.07 -25.53
N ARG A 203 -12.16 14.26 -26.32
CA ARG A 203 -12.68 13.62 -27.54
C ARG A 203 -13.41 12.31 -27.21
N VAL A 204 -12.91 11.57 -26.22
CA VAL A 204 -13.42 10.27 -25.78
C VAL A 204 -14.57 10.43 -24.80
N PHE A 205 -14.49 11.36 -23.86
CA PHE A 205 -15.51 11.57 -22.83
C PHE A 205 -16.10 12.97 -22.98
N LYS A 206 -17.34 13.04 -23.48
CA LYS A 206 -18.02 14.33 -23.71
C LYS A 206 -18.67 14.88 -22.44
N ARG A 207 -19.70 14.17 -21.94
CA ARG A 207 -20.53 14.64 -20.81
C ARG A 207 -20.18 13.96 -19.48
N ALA A 208 -19.64 12.75 -19.52
CA ALA A 208 -19.22 11.99 -18.36
C ALA A 208 -18.07 11.06 -18.76
N ALA A 209 -17.17 10.76 -17.83
CA ALA A 209 -16.04 9.85 -18.01
C ALA A 209 -16.14 8.68 -17.05
N GLY A 210 -15.96 7.46 -17.54
CA GLY A 210 -16.04 6.25 -16.73
C GLY A 210 -16.03 4.98 -17.58
N THR A 211 -15.99 3.81 -16.93
CA THR A 211 -16.17 2.51 -17.60
C THR A 211 -17.54 2.43 -18.27
N PRO A 212 -17.75 1.55 -19.26
CA PRO A 212 -19.08 1.36 -19.86
C PRO A 212 -20.21 1.16 -18.84
N GLU A 213 -19.95 0.43 -17.76
CA GLU A 213 -20.91 0.18 -16.67
C GLU A 213 -21.18 1.43 -15.83
N SER A 214 -20.18 2.29 -15.66
CA SER A 214 -20.31 3.54 -14.91
C SER A 214 -21.01 4.60 -15.75
N LEU A 215 -20.75 4.63 -17.06
CA LEU A 215 -21.49 5.46 -18.02
C LEU A 215 -22.94 5.01 -18.18
N ALA A 216 -23.22 3.71 -18.12
CA ALA A 216 -24.59 3.19 -18.12
C ALA A 216 -25.35 3.60 -16.84
N ARG A 217 -24.72 3.48 -15.67
CA ARG A 217 -25.30 3.95 -14.39
C ARG A 217 -25.55 5.46 -14.40
N GLU A 218 -24.61 6.23 -14.94
CA GLU A 218 -24.72 7.69 -15.04
C GLU A 218 -25.77 8.12 -16.07
N ALA A 219 -25.95 7.36 -17.16
CA ALA A 219 -27.01 7.57 -18.14
C ALA A 219 -28.39 7.44 -17.48
N VAL A 220 -28.60 6.36 -16.72
CA VAL A 220 -29.84 6.14 -15.94
C VAL A 220 -30.07 7.27 -14.94
N ARG A 221 -29.03 7.68 -14.19
CA ARG A 221 -29.11 8.79 -13.22
C ARG A 221 -29.53 10.11 -13.88
N CYS A 222 -29.07 10.36 -15.11
CA CYS A 222 -29.36 11.58 -15.86
C CYS A 222 -30.62 11.48 -16.76
N GLY A 223 -31.39 10.39 -16.67
CA GLY A 223 -32.57 10.17 -17.50
C GLY A 223 -32.26 10.01 -18.99
N GLN A 224 -31.07 9.53 -19.34
CA GLN A 224 -30.61 9.28 -20.70
C GLN A 224 -30.53 7.78 -20.98
N GLY A 225 -30.81 7.36 -22.23
CA GLY A 225 -30.69 5.95 -22.62
C GLY A 225 -29.24 5.46 -22.74
N TRP A 226 -28.29 6.37 -22.96
CA TRP A 226 -26.85 6.07 -23.08
C TRP A 226 -26.02 7.36 -22.91
N LEU A 227 -24.72 7.21 -22.65
CA LEU A 227 -23.76 8.31 -22.67
C LEU A 227 -22.64 8.01 -23.69
N CYS A 228 -22.30 9.02 -24.49
CA CYS A 228 -21.38 8.88 -25.61
C CYS A 228 -19.93 8.81 -25.14
N ALA A 229 -19.28 7.67 -25.39
CA ALA A 229 -17.84 7.49 -25.23
C ALA A 229 -17.26 6.60 -26.35
N PRO A 230 -17.02 7.16 -27.55
CA PRO A 230 -16.50 6.39 -28.68
C PRO A 230 -15.06 5.94 -28.41
N GLU A 231 -14.75 4.68 -28.74
CA GLU A 231 -13.45 4.05 -28.48
C GLU A 231 -13.01 4.14 -27.01
N ASN A 232 -13.97 4.09 -26.07
CA ASN A 232 -13.69 4.19 -24.63
C ASN A 232 -12.62 3.16 -24.21
N PRO A 233 -11.38 3.60 -23.92
CA PRO A 233 -10.27 2.72 -23.58
C PRO A 233 -10.40 2.13 -22.15
N LEU A 234 -11.39 2.61 -21.38
CA LEU A 234 -11.80 2.01 -20.11
C LEU A 234 -12.71 0.79 -20.33
N GLY A 235 -13.27 0.62 -21.54
CA GLY A 235 -13.83 -0.64 -22.01
C GLY A 235 -12.69 -1.49 -22.58
N LEU A 236 -12.46 -2.65 -21.99
CA LEU A 236 -11.34 -3.52 -22.36
C LEU A 236 -11.38 -3.84 -23.85
N SER A 237 -10.26 -3.60 -24.55
CA SER A 237 -9.96 -4.29 -25.79
C SER A 237 -9.85 -5.79 -25.45
N SER A 238 -10.86 -6.55 -25.85
CA SER A 238 -10.66 -7.97 -26.13
C SER A 238 -9.53 -8.07 -27.15
N VAL A 239 -8.58 -8.97 -26.90
CA VAL A 239 -7.86 -9.60 -28.02
C VAL A 239 -8.90 -10.24 -28.94
#